data_AF-A0AB34AI64-F1
#
_entry.id   AF-A0AB34AI64-F1
#
_cell.length_a   1.000
_cell.length_b   1.000
_cell.length_c   1.000
_cell.angle_alpha   90.00
_cell.angle_beta   90.00
_cell.angle_gamma   90.00
#
_symmetry.space_group_name_H-M   'P 1'
#
loop_
_entity.id
_entity.type
_entity.pdbx_description
1 polymer ?
#
loop_
_entity_poly.entity_id
_entity_poly.type
_entity_poly.pdbx_seq_one_letter_code
_entity_poly.pdbx_strand_id
1 'polypeptide(L)'
;MNKIKQFFNKRAFTLIEMLLVLLIISLLLILIIPNIAKQSSHIQSTGCDAQIKMIESQVEAYTLKHNKKPQSIDELIADGYIKENQKNCKSGATITINNGEVIAN
;
A
#
# COMPACT_ATOMS: atom_id res chain seq x y z
N MET A 1 57.06 -17.95 41.80
CA MET A 1 57.14 -17.82 40.32
C MET A 1 56.26 -18.90 39.70
N ASN A 2 55.35 -18.71 38.75
CA ASN A 2 54.64 -17.58 38.19
C ASN A 2 53.47 -18.14 37.36
N LYS A 3 52.30 -17.49 37.47
CA LYS A 3 51.20 -17.42 36.49
C LYS A 3 50.34 -18.66 36.18
N ILE A 4 49.41 -18.98 37.10
CA ILE A 4 48.18 -19.77 36.84
C ILE A 4 47.07 -18.83 36.32
N LYS A 5 47.24 -18.14 35.19
CA LYS A 5 46.20 -17.19 34.75
C LYS A 5 46.11 -17.02 33.23
N GLN A 6 45.58 -18.01 32.53
CA GLN A 6 45.19 -17.81 31.12
C GLN A 6 44.13 -18.78 30.59
N PHE A 7 42.96 -18.85 31.21
CA PHE A 7 41.70 -19.30 30.60
C PHE A 7 40.64 -18.51 31.38
N PHE A 8 40.00 -17.46 30.89
CA PHE A 8 38.93 -17.47 29.90
C PHE A 8 38.78 -16.08 29.27
N ASN A 9 39.37 -15.86 28.09
CA ASN A 9 38.94 -14.78 27.20
C ASN A 9 37.87 -15.33 26.26
N LYS A 10 36.69 -15.65 26.79
CA LYS A 10 35.52 -15.95 25.94
C LYS A 10 34.61 -14.73 25.95
N ARG A 11 34.74 -13.90 24.92
CA ARG A 11 33.71 -12.91 24.56
C ARG A 11 32.46 -13.70 24.21
N ALA A 12 31.50 -13.76 25.12
CA ALA A 12 30.30 -14.56 24.96
C ALA A 12 29.09 -13.64 24.90
N PHE A 13 28.46 -13.62 23.73
CA PHE A 13 27.05 -13.34 23.57
C PHE A 13 26.31 -14.38 24.42
N THR A 14 25.69 -13.97 25.52
CA THR A 14 25.00 -14.93 26.40
C THR A 14 23.59 -15.24 25.90
N LEU A 15 23.03 -16.38 26.27
CA LEU A 15 21.61 -16.67 25.99
C LEU A 15 20.68 -15.62 26.64
N ILE A 16 21.03 -15.16 27.84
CA ILE A 16 20.28 -14.11 28.55
C ILE A 16 20.32 -12.79 27.75
N GLU A 17 21.44 -12.45 27.14
CA GLU A 17 21.58 -11.25 26.31
C GLU A 17 20.73 -11.35 25.04
N MET A 18 20.70 -12.50 24.35
CA MET A 18 19.77 -12.75 23.24
C MET A 18 18.30 -12.62 23.69
N LEU A 19 17.94 -13.13 24.88
CA LEU A 19 16.57 -13.04 25.40
C LEU A 19 16.14 -11.59 25.66
N LEU A 20 17.02 -10.77 26.25
CA LEU A 20 16.73 -9.33 26.46
C LEU A 20 16.64 -8.57 25.13
N VAL A 21 17.45 -8.92 24.13
CA VAL A 21 17.37 -8.31 22.79
C VAL A 21 16.04 -8.64 22.12
N LEU A 22 15.62 -9.91 22.12
CA LEU A 22 14.34 -10.32 21.53
C LEU A 22 13.16 -9.68 22.26
N LEU A 23 13.23 -9.55 23.58
CA LEU A 23 12.25 -8.81 24.38
C LEU A 23 12.10 -7.37 23.88
N ILE A 24 13.20 -6.62 23.77
CA ILE A 24 13.17 -5.22 23.31
C ILE A 24 12.64 -5.13 21.86
N ILE A 25 13.11 -6.00 20.95
CA ILE A 25 12.65 -6.02 19.56
C ILE A 25 11.14 -6.28 19.50
N SER A 26 10.61 -7.21 20.30
CA SER A 26 9.16 -7.50 20.32
C SER A 26 8.33 -6.28 20.75
N LEU A 27 8.77 -5.53 21.76
CA LEU A 27 8.10 -4.31 22.20
C LEU A 27 8.12 -3.23 21.10
N LEU A 28 9.24 -3.08 20.39
CA LEU A 28 9.34 -2.15 19.25
C LEU A 28 8.41 -2.56 18.11
N LEU A 29 8.35 -3.85 17.76
CA LEU A 29 7.47 -4.35 16.70
C LEU A 29 5.99 -4.07 16.99
N ILE A 30 5.55 -4.22 18.25
CA ILE A 30 4.16 -3.92 18.66
C ILE A 30 3.81 -2.46 18.39
N LEU A 31 4.74 -1.52 18.55
CA LEU A 31 4.51 -0.10 18.27
C LEU A 31 4.58 0.23 16.77
N ILE A 32 5.49 -0.44 16.04
CA ILE A 32 5.77 -0.14 14.63
C ILE A 32 4.67 -0.71 13.70
N ILE A 33 4.25 -1.96 13.92
CA ILE A 33 3.26 -2.65 13.07
C ILE A 33 1.94 -1.86 12.90
N PRO A 34 1.27 -1.38 13.96
CA PRO A 34 0.01 -0.64 13.80
C PRO A 34 0.20 0.67 13.04
N ASN A 35 1.35 1.33 13.21
CA ASN A 35 1.66 2.57 12.50
C ASN A 35 1.87 2.32 11.00
N ILE A 36 2.60 1.25 10.63
CA ILE A 36 2.79 0.85 9.23
C ILE A 36 1.44 0.44 8.60
N ALA A 37 0.62 -0.34 9.30
CA ALA A 37 -0.68 -0.75 8.79
C ALA A 37 -1.59 0.45 8.50
N LYS A 38 -1.64 1.43 9.41
CA LYS A 38 -2.41 2.67 9.23
C LYS A 38 -1.88 3.53 8.08
N GLN A 39 -0.56 3.64 7.93
CA GLN A 39 0.03 4.38 6.81
C GLN A 39 -0.25 3.68 5.48
N SER A 40 -0.21 2.34 5.46
CA SER A 40 -0.53 1.56 4.26
C SER A 40 -1.98 1.76 3.83
N SER A 41 -2.95 1.71 4.75
CA SER A 41 -4.35 1.96 4.40
C SER A 41 -4.59 3.38 3.90
N HIS A 42 -3.94 4.38 4.51
CA HIS A 42 -4.01 5.77 4.05
C HIS A 42 -3.42 5.97 2.65
N ILE A 43 -2.27 5.34 2.35
CA ILE A 43 -1.68 5.37 1.00
C ILE A 43 -2.62 4.71 -0.01
N GLN A 44 -3.29 3.62 0.36
CA GLN A 44 -4.25 2.96 -0.53
C GLN A 44 -5.48 3.84 -0.82
N SER A 45 -6.01 4.57 0.18
CA SER A 45 -7.13 5.50 -0.04
C SER A 45 -6.71 6.68 -0.91
N THR A 46 -5.60 7.33 -0.61
CA THR A 46 -5.11 8.46 -1.42
C THR A 46 -4.73 8.03 -2.83
N GLY A 47 -4.20 6.82 -3.00
CA GLY A 47 -3.97 6.23 -4.32
C GLY A 47 -5.26 6.00 -5.10
N CYS A 48 -6.33 5.58 -4.43
CA CYS A 48 -7.65 5.44 -5.04
C CYS A 48 -8.21 6.79 -5.48
N ASP A 49 -8.10 7.84 -4.66
CA ASP A 49 -8.54 9.19 -5.01
C ASP A 49 -7.80 9.72 -6.26
N ALA A 50 -6.48 9.47 -6.34
CA ALA A 50 -5.70 9.83 -7.52
C ALA A 50 -6.13 9.04 -8.77
N GLN A 51 -6.47 7.76 -8.61
CA GLN A 51 -6.95 6.91 -9.68
C GLN A 51 -8.33 7.36 -10.19
N ILE A 52 -9.23 7.79 -9.31
CA ILE A 52 -10.52 8.41 -9.67
C ILE A 52 -10.28 9.63 -10.55
N LYS A 53 -9.41 10.57 -10.10
CA LYS A 53 -9.09 11.78 -10.89
C LYS A 53 -8.46 11.46 -12.24
N MET A 54 -7.61 10.45 -12.30
CA MET A 54 -7.06 9.98 -13.57
C MET A 54 -8.18 9.49 -14.49
N ILE A 55 -9.12 8.70 -13.99
CA ILE A 55 -10.26 8.19 -14.78
C ILE A 55 -11.21 9.32 -15.18
N GLU A 56 -11.45 10.33 -14.33
CA GLU A 56 -12.19 11.54 -14.68
C GLU A 56 -11.58 12.24 -15.91
N SER A 57 -10.26 12.38 -15.95
CA SER A 57 -9.58 12.94 -17.13
C SER A 57 -9.78 12.08 -18.40
N GLN A 58 -9.90 10.76 -18.24
CA GLN A 58 -10.19 9.86 -19.35
C GLN A 58 -11.65 9.95 -19.79
N VAL A 59 -12.59 10.15 -18.87
CA VAL A 59 -14.00 10.44 -19.16
C VAL A 59 -14.12 11.72 -19.97
N GLU A 60 -13.38 12.77 -19.61
CA GLU A 60 -13.34 14.02 -20.37
C GLU A 60 -12.79 13.79 -21.78
N ALA A 61 -11.68 13.07 -21.90
CA ALA A 61 -11.07 12.74 -23.20
C ALA A 61 -12.00 11.91 -24.10
N TYR A 62 -12.73 10.94 -23.53
CA TYR A 62 -13.78 10.20 -24.25
C TYR A 62 -14.90 11.14 -24.69
N THR A 63 -15.35 12.02 -23.80
CA THR A 63 -16.43 12.97 -24.08
C THR A 63 -16.07 13.91 -25.24
N LEU A 64 -14.83 14.40 -25.30
CA LEU A 64 -14.34 15.23 -26.40
C LEU A 64 -14.35 14.51 -27.75
N LYS A 65 -14.02 13.22 -27.77
CA LYS A 65 -13.97 12.43 -29.01
C LYS A 65 -15.36 11.98 -29.49
N HIS A 66 -16.23 11.57 -28.56
CA HIS A 66 -17.52 10.96 -28.89
C HIS A 66 -18.70 11.93 -28.77
N ASN A 67 -18.48 13.18 -28.32
CA ASN A 67 -19.52 14.17 -28.01
C ASN A 67 -20.60 13.65 -27.04
N LYS A 68 -20.28 12.65 -26.23
CA LYS A 68 -21.16 12.04 -25.22
C LYS A 68 -20.33 11.54 -24.05
N LYS A 69 -20.89 11.61 -22.85
CA LYS A 69 -20.27 10.99 -21.66
C LYS A 69 -20.43 9.46 -21.73
N PRO A 70 -19.42 8.68 -21.28
CA PRO A 70 -19.53 7.24 -21.22
C PRO A 70 -20.63 6.83 -20.23
N GLN A 71 -21.42 5.81 -20.58
CA GLN A 71 -22.48 5.30 -19.70
C GLN A 71 -21.96 4.28 -18.69
N SER A 72 -20.84 3.62 -19.00
CA SER A 72 -20.18 2.66 -18.12
C SER A 72 -18.67 2.79 -18.21
N ILE A 73 -17.99 2.26 -17.19
CA ILE A 73 -16.52 2.17 -17.20
C ILE A 73 -16.01 1.22 -18.29
N ASP A 74 -16.84 0.28 -18.72
CA ASP A 74 -16.46 -0.70 -19.75
C ASP A 74 -16.36 -0.05 -21.14
N GLU A 75 -17.07 1.06 -21.40
CA GLU A 75 -16.87 1.87 -22.63
C GLU A 75 -15.45 2.46 -22.69
N LEU A 76 -14.93 2.92 -21.54
CA LEU A 76 -13.56 3.44 -21.48
C LEU A 76 -12.52 2.33 -21.69
N ILE A 77 -12.81 1.10 -21.27
CA ILE A 77 -11.91 -0.03 -21.46
C ILE A 77 -11.93 -0.49 -22.93
N ALA A 78 -13.12 -0.61 -23.51
CA ALA A 78 -13.31 -1.01 -24.91
C ALA A 78 -12.60 -0.07 -25.88
N ASP A 79 -12.66 1.24 -25.61
CA ASP A 79 -12.01 2.27 -26.43
C ASP A 79 -10.53 2.51 -26.04
N GLY A 80 -10.01 1.79 -25.04
CA GLY A 80 -8.61 1.79 -24.64
C GLY A 80 -8.15 3.01 -23.83
N TYR A 81 -9.08 3.78 -23.27
CA TYR A 81 -8.78 4.91 -22.38
C TYR A 81 -8.24 4.44 -21.02
N ILE A 82 -8.69 3.27 -20.55
CA ILE A 82 -8.20 2.64 -19.33
C ILE A 82 -8.05 1.12 -19.55
N LYS A 83 -7.31 0.46 -18.66
CA LYS A 83 -7.14 -0.99 -18.61
C LYS A 83 -8.10 -1.62 -17.61
N GLU A 84 -8.44 -2.89 -17.82
CA GLU A 84 -9.29 -3.70 -16.91
C GLU A 84 -8.85 -3.62 -15.44
N ASN A 85 -7.53 -3.68 -15.19
CA ASN A 85 -7.00 -3.62 -13.82
C ASN A 85 -7.14 -2.26 -13.14
N GLN A 86 -7.47 -1.20 -13.88
CA GLN A 86 -7.69 0.15 -13.36
C GLN A 86 -9.14 0.37 -12.90
N LYS A 87 -10.03 -0.61 -13.07
CA LYS A 87 -11.38 -0.62 -12.50
C LYS A 87 -11.37 -0.83 -10.98
N ASN A 88 -10.32 -1.41 -10.43
CA ASN A 88 -10.23 -1.74 -9.01
C ASN A 88 -9.12 -0.93 -8.33
N CYS A 89 -9.45 -0.35 -7.17
CA CYS A 89 -8.48 0.26 -6.29
C CYS A 89 -7.76 -0.80 -5.44
N LYS A 90 -6.53 -0.51 -5.03
CA LYS A 90 -5.78 -1.38 -4.11
C LYS A 90 -6.41 -1.50 -2.73
N SER A 91 -7.25 -0.53 -2.35
CA SER A 91 -8.08 -0.56 -1.14
C SER A 91 -9.20 -1.60 -1.19
N GLY A 92 -9.50 -2.17 -2.37
CA GLY A 92 -10.62 -3.09 -2.59
C GLY A 92 -11.87 -2.44 -3.18
N ALA A 93 -11.90 -1.11 -3.29
CA ALA A 93 -13.01 -0.38 -3.90
C ALA A 93 -13.05 -0.58 -5.42
N THR A 94 -14.25 -0.70 -5.98
CA THR A 94 -14.48 -0.80 -7.44
C THR A 94 -14.95 0.54 -7.98
N ILE A 95 -14.29 1.01 -9.03
CA ILE A 95 -14.61 2.24 -9.73
C ILE A 95 -15.70 1.95 -10.76
N THR A 96 -16.76 2.76 -10.72
CA THR A 96 -17.92 2.69 -11.61
C THR A 96 -18.24 4.07 -12.15
N ILE A 97 -18.99 4.13 -13.24
CA ILE A 97 -19.47 5.38 -13.81
C ILE A 97 -20.98 5.39 -13.71
N ASN A 98 -21.53 6.41 -13.04
CA ASN A 98 -22.97 6.65 -12.96
C ASN A 98 -23.25 8.03 -13.57
N ASN A 99 -24.04 8.08 -14.64
CA ASN A 99 -24.40 9.32 -15.35
C ASN A 99 -23.19 10.19 -15.78
N GLY A 100 -22.04 9.55 -16.05
CA GLY A 100 -20.81 10.22 -16.44
C GLY A 100 -20.01 10.83 -15.28
N GLU A 101 -20.30 10.46 -14.04
CA GLU A 101 -19.52 10.76 -12.85
C GLU A 101 -18.81 9.49 -12.35
N VAL A 102 -17.55 9.63 -11.92
CA VAL A 102 -16.71 8.51 -11.50
C VAL A 102 -16.90 8.30 -9.99
N ILE A 103 -17.33 7.10 -9.60
CA ILE A 103 -17.64 6.76 -8.19
C ILE A 103 -16.90 5.48 -7.81
N ALA A 104 -16.19 5.51 -6.68
CA ALA A 104 -15.62 4.32 -6.06
C ALA A 104 -16.59 3.76 -5.00
N ASN A 105 -16.93 2.48 -5.14
CA ASN A 105 -17.80 1.72 -4.23
C ASN A 105 -17.04 0.61 -3.51
#